data_AF-A0A0J8RTK9-F1
#
_entry.id   AF-A0A0J8RTK9-F1
#
_cell.length_a   1.000
_cell.length_b   1.000
_cell.length_c   1.000
_cell.angle_alpha   90.00
_cell.angle_beta   90.00
_cell.angle_gamma   90.00
#
_symmetry.space_group_name_H-M   'P 1'
#
loop_
_entity.id
_entity.type
_entity.pdbx_description
1 polymer ?
#
loop_
_entity_poly.entity_id
_entity_poly.type
_entity_poly.pdbx_seq_one_letter_code
_entity_poly.pdbx_strand_id
1 'polypeptide(L)'
;MDVALEILDPLIFDKAYTYFIPAAVSNATTQTGLGATPSASSNSAWPRDNILRQCVSILVVTQVGATLLYWVFSAFSYYFIFDRRLEYHPRFLENQVRKEIISSMKAIPWINLFTLPFFLAEVRGKSFLYTRVEEYGRAWLGISTVLFMIWNDFLIYWIHRLEHHPSVYKYIHKPHHKWIIPTPWAALAFHPLDGYVQSLPYQ
;
A
#
# COMPACT_ATOMS: atom_id res chain seq x y z
N MET A 1 -8.36 3.72 3.19
CA MET A 1 -8.40 2.36 3.77
C MET A 1 -9.76 2.02 4.38
N ASP A 2 -10.42 2.96 5.07
CA ASP A 2 -11.71 2.72 5.74
C ASP A 2 -12.78 2.09 4.87
N VAL A 3 -13.05 2.70 3.71
CA VAL A 3 -14.05 2.20 2.74
C VAL A 3 -13.74 0.77 2.30
N ALA A 4 -12.46 0.42 2.14
CA ALA A 4 -12.07 -0.92 1.74
C ALA A 4 -12.39 -1.95 2.84
N LEU A 5 -12.10 -1.63 4.10
CA LEU A 5 -12.45 -2.51 5.23
C LEU A 5 -13.97 -2.58 5.43
N GLU A 6 -14.69 -1.48 5.29
CA GLU A 6 -16.16 -1.44 5.40
C GLU A 6 -16.84 -2.38 4.39
N ILE A 7 -16.32 -2.42 3.15
CA ILE A 7 -16.81 -3.30 2.09
C ILE A 7 -16.35 -4.75 2.33
N LEU A 8 -15.08 -4.97 2.66
CA LEU A 8 -14.49 -6.31 2.70
C LEU A 8 -14.78 -7.06 4.00
N ASP A 9 -15.07 -6.38 5.10
CA ASP A 9 -15.42 -7.01 6.38
C ASP A 9 -16.62 -7.95 6.28
N PRO A 10 -17.81 -7.51 5.83
CA PRO A 10 -18.97 -8.40 5.72
C PRO A 10 -18.83 -9.46 4.63
N LEU A 11 -18.05 -9.18 3.57
CA LEU A 11 -17.93 -10.07 2.42
C LEU A 11 -16.94 -11.20 2.65
N ILE A 12 -15.78 -10.88 3.24
CA ILE A 12 -14.60 -11.73 3.31
C ILE A 12 -14.10 -11.88 4.76
N PHE A 13 -13.75 -10.78 5.43
CA PHE A 13 -12.98 -10.88 6.67
C PHE A 13 -13.77 -11.46 7.83
N ASP A 14 -15.05 -11.11 8.02
CA ASP A 14 -15.85 -11.68 9.11
C ASP A 14 -15.91 -13.21 9.00
N LYS A 15 -16.08 -13.74 7.79
CA LYS A 15 -16.10 -15.19 7.53
C LYS A 15 -14.72 -15.81 7.78
N ALA A 16 -13.66 -15.18 7.29
CA ALA A 16 -12.30 -15.64 7.47
C ALA A 16 -11.89 -15.68 8.96
N TYR A 17 -12.10 -14.58 9.69
CA TYR A 17 -11.77 -14.52 11.11
C TYR A 17 -12.66 -15.43 11.96
N THR A 18 -13.94 -15.59 11.62
CA THR A 18 -14.80 -16.58 12.31
C THR A 18 -14.29 -18.01 12.09
N TYR A 19 -13.77 -18.33 10.91
CA TYR A 19 -13.23 -19.65 10.60
C TYR A 19 -11.86 -19.91 11.28
N PHE A 20 -10.93 -18.96 11.19
CA PHE A 20 -9.57 -19.13 11.72
C PHE A 20 -9.41 -18.78 13.20
N ILE A 21 -10.25 -17.88 13.72
CA ILE A 21 -10.21 -17.39 15.11
C ILE A 21 -11.65 -17.37 15.68
N PRO A 22 -12.32 -18.53 15.80
CA PRO A 22 -13.68 -18.58 16.32
C PRO A 22 -13.75 -18.07 17.76
N ALA A 23 -14.80 -17.32 18.08
CA ALA A 23 -15.10 -16.96 19.45
C ALA A 23 -15.38 -18.23 20.27
N ALA A 24 -14.93 -18.24 21.53
CA ALA A 24 -15.28 -19.32 22.44
C ALA A 24 -16.81 -19.36 22.57
N VAL A 25 -17.40 -20.54 22.32
CA VAL A 25 -18.84 -20.76 22.53
C VAL A 25 -19.11 -20.56 24.02
N SER A 26 -19.64 -19.40 24.36
CA SER A 26 -20.17 -19.16 25.70
C SER A 26 -21.56 -19.77 25.72
N ASN A 27 -21.77 -20.81 26.54
CA ASN A 27 -23.11 -21.27 26.91
C ASN A 27 -23.78 -20.18 27.74
N ALA A 28 -24.19 -19.08 27.09
CA ALA A 28 -24.91 -17.98 27.71
C ALA A 28 -26.34 -17.98 27.17
N THR A 29 -27.25 -18.31 28.07
CA THR A 29 -28.70 -18.30 27.95
C THR A 29 -29.19 -17.03 27.26
N THR A 30 -30.09 -17.20 26.29
CA THR A 30 -30.81 -16.14 25.56
C THR A 30 -31.33 -15.05 26.50
N GLN A 31 -30.72 -13.87 26.50
CA GLN A 31 -31.37 -12.63 26.94
C GLN A 31 -31.67 -11.77 25.72
N THR A 32 -32.95 -11.72 25.38
CA THR A 32 -33.55 -10.82 24.41
C THR A 32 -33.51 -9.38 24.94
N GLY A 33 -32.53 -8.60 24.49
CA GLY A 33 -32.46 -7.16 24.71
C GLY A 33 -32.63 -6.40 23.39
N LEU A 34 -33.80 -5.77 23.21
CA LEU A 34 -34.10 -4.83 22.14
C LEU A 34 -33.24 -3.57 22.33
N GLY A 35 -32.33 -3.26 21.40
CA GLY A 35 -31.63 -1.97 21.38
C GLY A 35 -30.21 -1.93 20.80
N ALA A 36 -29.64 -3.03 20.31
CA ALA A 36 -28.33 -2.98 19.65
C ALA A 36 -28.51 -2.74 18.14
N THR A 37 -27.91 -1.66 17.64
CA THR A 37 -27.56 -1.49 16.22
C THR A 37 -26.88 -2.77 15.73
N PRO A 38 -27.11 -3.21 14.48
CA PRO A 38 -26.48 -4.41 13.95
C PRO A 38 -25.01 -4.10 13.63
N SER A 39 -24.17 -3.94 14.66
CA SER A 39 -22.79 -4.36 14.53
C SER A 39 -22.85 -5.87 14.33
N ALA A 40 -22.86 -6.29 13.06
CA ALA A 40 -22.92 -7.70 12.68
C ALA A 40 -21.97 -8.48 13.59
N SER A 41 -22.55 -9.28 14.47
CA SER A 41 -21.85 -10.03 15.50
C SER A 41 -21.01 -11.09 14.80
N SER A 42 -19.80 -10.72 14.38
CA SER A 42 -18.84 -11.69 13.89
C SER A 42 -18.55 -12.62 15.05
N ASN A 43 -18.88 -13.91 14.91
CA ASN A 43 -18.58 -14.97 15.88
C ASN A 43 -17.06 -15.28 15.96
N SER A 44 -16.22 -14.27 15.71
CA SER A 44 -14.77 -14.30 15.80
C SER A 44 -14.35 -13.81 17.18
N ALA A 45 -13.30 -14.39 17.76
CA ALA A 45 -12.71 -13.90 19.00
C ALA A 45 -12.12 -12.48 18.84
N TRP A 46 -11.79 -12.08 17.60
CA TRP A 46 -11.32 -10.74 17.28
C TRP A 46 -12.45 -9.91 16.63
N PRO A 47 -13.00 -8.91 17.35
CA PRO A 47 -13.98 -7.99 16.78
C PRO A 47 -13.33 -7.05 15.74
N ARG A 48 -14.15 -6.36 14.93
CA ARG A 48 -13.69 -5.47 13.83
C ARG A 48 -12.77 -4.33 14.29
N ASP A 49 -12.93 -3.88 15.52
CA ASP A 49 -12.12 -2.84 16.17
C ASP A 49 -10.87 -3.41 16.87
N ASN A 50 -10.61 -4.72 16.79
CA ASN A 50 -9.37 -5.29 17.27
C ASN A 50 -8.19 -4.81 16.41
N ILE A 51 -7.14 -4.27 17.05
CA ILE A 51 -5.98 -3.71 16.36
C ILE A 51 -5.22 -4.75 15.53
N LEU A 52 -5.08 -5.98 16.01
CA LEU A 52 -4.37 -7.04 15.30
C LEU A 52 -5.16 -7.48 14.07
N ARG A 53 -6.48 -7.62 14.20
CA ARG A 53 -7.39 -7.87 13.07
C ARG A 53 -7.24 -6.78 12.01
N GLN A 54 -7.27 -5.51 12.40
CA GLN A 54 -7.11 -4.41 11.46
C GLN A 54 -5.72 -4.42 10.80
N CYS A 55 -4.64 -4.60 11.56
CA CYS A 55 -3.29 -4.69 11.00
C CYS A 55 -3.19 -5.81 9.95
N VAL A 56 -3.68 -7.01 10.26
CA VAL A 56 -3.64 -8.15 9.34
C VAL A 56 -4.52 -7.90 8.12
N SER A 57 -5.75 -7.42 8.31
CA SER A 57 -6.65 -7.10 7.20
C SER A 57 -6.05 -6.03 6.28
N ILE A 58 -5.54 -4.92 6.84
CA ILE A 58 -4.88 -3.85 6.09
C ILE A 58 -3.74 -4.43 5.27
N LEU A 59 -2.81 -5.15 5.91
CA LEU A 59 -1.66 -5.75 5.22
C LEU A 59 -2.08 -6.66 4.07
N VAL A 60 -3.13 -7.46 4.24
CA VAL A 60 -3.65 -8.35 3.18
C VAL A 60 -4.24 -7.53 2.03
N VAL A 61 -5.12 -6.56 2.32
CA VAL A 61 -5.75 -5.72 1.29
C VAL A 61 -4.70 -4.96 0.49
N THR A 62 -3.77 -4.30 1.17
CA THR A 62 -2.72 -3.51 0.54
C THR A 62 -1.72 -4.38 -0.19
N GLN A 63 -1.39 -5.57 0.31
CA GLN A 63 -0.48 -6.50 -0.39
C GLN A 63 -1.08 -6.96 -1.72
N VAL A 64 -2.35 -7.38 -1.70
CA VAL A 64 -3.06 -7.81 -2.91
C VAL A 64 -3.23 -6.65 -3.87
N GLY A 65 -3.67 -5.49 -3.37
CA GLY A 65 -3.84 -4.27 -4.17
C GLY A 65 -2.55 -3.81 -4.83
N ALA A 66 -1.47 -3.64 -4.06
CA ALA A 66 -0.17 -3.21 -4.57
C ALA A 66 0.41 -4.19 -5.59
N THR A 67 0.28 -5.50 -5.32
CA THR A 67 0.76 -6.53 -6.25
C THR A 67 -0.05 -6.54 -7.55
N LEU A 68 -1.38 -6.41 -7.46
CA LEU A 68 -2.25 -6.35 -8.63
C LEU A 68 -1.95 -5.11 -9.48
N LEU A 69 -1.87 -3.92 -8.86
CA LEU A 69 -1.52 -2.68 -9.54
C LEU A 69 -0.16 -2.80 -10.23
N TYR A 70 0.85 -3.34 -9.53
CA TYR A 70 2.17 -3.60 -10.11
C TYR A 70 2.07 -4.48 -11.35
N TRP A 71 1.44 -5.66 -11.27
CA TRP A 71 1.35 -6.56 -12.42
C TRP A 71 0.56 -5.96 -13.58
N VAL A 72 -0.57 -5.31 -13.31
CA VAL A 72 -1.43 -4.73 -14.36
C VAL A 72 -0.72 -3.57 -15.06
N PHE A 73 -0.21 -2.59 -14.32
CA PHE A 73 0.38 -1.39 -14.92
C PHE A 73 1.78 -1.65 -15.49
N SER A 74 2.61 -2.49 -14.84
CA SER A 74 3.90 -2.89 -15.43
C SER A 74 3.69 -3.72 -16.69
N ALA A 75 2.76 -4.68 -16.72
CA ALA A 75 2.48 -5.43 -17.94
C ALA A 75 1.94 -4.52 -19.04
N PHE A 76 0.94 -3.70 -18.74
CA PHE A 76 0.36 -2.77 -19.71
C PHE A 76 1.43 -1.86 -20.32
N SER A 77 2.23 -1.21 -19.47
CA SER A 77 3.32 -0.35 -19.93
C SER A 77 4.37 -1.13 -20.73
N TYR A 78 4.75 -2.34 -20.28
CA TYR A 78 5.76 -3.17 -20.95
C TYR A 78 5.35 -3.62 -22.35
N TYR A 79 4.08 -3.96 -22.56
CA TYR A 79 3.61 -4.47 -23.85
C TYR A 79 3.12 -3.38 -24.80
N PHE A 80 2.56 -2.29 -24.30
CA PHE A 80 1.90 -1.28 -25.13
C PHE A 80 2.66 0.05 -25.24
N ILE A 81 3.52 0.40 -24.28
CA ILE A 81 4.17 1.72 -24.21
C ILE A 81 5.70 1.61 -24.35
N PHE A 82 6.31 0.61 -23.72
CA PHE A 82 7.75 0.48 -23.61
C PHE A 82 8.39 0.10 -24.94
N ASP A 83 9.43 0.84 -25.33
CA ASP A 83 10.21 0.54 -26.53
C ASP A 83 11.11 -0.68 -26.31
N ARG A 84 10.66 -1.83 -26.82
CA ARG A 84 11.36 -3.12 -26.74
C ARG A 84 12.77 -3.08 -27.38
N ARG A 85 13.09 -2.11 -28.24
CA ARG A 85 14.43 -1.94 -28.82
C ARG A 85 15.49 -1.64 -27.76
N LEU A 86 15.10 -1.08 -26.62
CA LEU A 86 15.99 -0.78 -25.51
C LEU A 86 16.59 -2.04 -24.86
N GLU A 87 15.97 -3.21 -25.02
CA GLU A 87 16.51 -4.47 -24.49
C GLU A 87 17.81 -4.91 -25.18
N TYR A 88 18.08 -4.41 -26.39
CA TYR A 88 19.33 -4.67 -27.11
C TYR A 88 20.45 -3.69 -26.77
N HIS A 89 20.19 -2.74 -25.87
CA HIS A 89 21.19 -1.76 -25.45
C HIS A 89 22.35 -2.47 -24.72
N PRO A 90 23.64 -2.12 -24.95
CA PRO A 90 24.79 -2.80 -24.33
C PRO A 90 24.81 -2.81 -22.79
N ARG A 91 24.06 -1.89 -22.17
CA ARG A 91 23.89 -1.77 -20.71
C ARG A 91 22.64 -2.47 -20.17
N PHE A 92 21.89 -3.16 -21.03
CA PHE A 92 20.77 -4.00 -20.61
C PHE A 92 21.32 -5.30 -20.02
N LEU A 93 20.90 -5.63 -18.81
CA LEU A 93 21.43 -6.77 -18.08
C LEU A 93 20.84 -8.08 -18.62
N GLU A 94 21.62 -9.16 -18.54
CA GLU A 94 21.10 -10.48 -18.85
C GLU A 94 19.95 -10.83 -17.88
N ASN A 95 18.83 -11.33 -18.42
CA ASN A 95 17.62 -11.65 -17.66
C ASN A 95 17.08 -10.47 -16.82
N GLN A 96 17.27 -9.22 -17.28
CA GLN A 96 16.94 -8.03 -16.49
C GLN A 96 15.49 -8.00 -16.04
N VAL A 97 14.53 -8.29 -16.93
CA VAL A 97 13.10 -8.32 -16.61
C VAL A 97 12.80 -9.25 -15.43
N ARG A 98 13.33 -10.47 -15.45
CA ARG A 98 13.17 -11.42 -14.32
C ARG A 98 13.80 -10.87 -13.05
N LYS A 99 14.99 -10.26 -13.13
CA LYS A 99 15.67 -9.68 -11.97
C LYS A 99 14.89 -8.49 -11.39
N GLU A 100 14.31 -7.65 -12.23
CA GLU A 100 13.46 -6.52 -11.86
C GLU A 100 12.19 -7.01 -11.16
N ILE A 101 11.48 -8.00 -11.73
CA ILE A 101 10.31 -8.62 -11.10
C ILE A 101 10.63 -9.20 -9.74
N ILE A 102 11.71 -9.99 -9.62
CA ILE A 102 12.12 -10.58 -8.33
C ILE A 102 12.45 -9.48 -7.31
N SER A 103 13.13 -8.41 -7.74
CA SER A 103 13.47 -7.29 -6.87
C SER A 103 12.22 -6.57 -6.38
N SER A 104 11.29 -6.25 -7.29
CA SER A 104 10.01 -5.63 -6.98
C SER A 104 9.18 -6.48 -6.03
N MET A 105 9.02 -7.77 -6.32
CA MET A 105 8.22 -8.67 -5.49
C MET A 105 8.82 -8.91 -4.10
N LYS A 106 10.15 -8.80 -3.96
CA LYS A 106 10.79 -8.82 -2.64
C LYS A 106 10.58 -7.51 -1.89
N ALA A 107 10.52 -6.37 -2.57
CA ALA A 107 10.38 -5.06 -1.93
C ALA A 107 8.96 -4.79 -1.42
N ILE A 108 7.93 -5.15 -2.19
CA ILE A 108 6.53 -4.82 -1.90
C ILE A 108 6.10 -5.20 -0.48
N PRO A 109 6.32 -6.42 0.06
CA PRO A 109 5.86 -6.77 1.40
C PRO A 109 6.48 -5.93 2.51
N TRP A 110 7.75 -5.55 2.36
CA TRP A 110 8.45 -4.73 3.34
C TRP A 110 8.00 -3.26 3.28
N ILE A 111 7.82 -2.71 2.08
CA ILE A 111 7.26 -1.36 1.90
C ILE A 111 5.86 -1.32 2.52
N ASN A 112 5.03 -2.31 2.22
CA ASN A 112 3.68 -2.44 2.78
C ASN A 112 3.70 -2.47 4.32
N LEU A 113 4.61 -3.26 4.91
CA LEU A 113 4.78 -3.30 6.36
C LEU A 113 5.19 -1.95 6.95
N PHE A 114 6.10 -1.22 6.29
CA PHE A 114 6.52 0.11 6.76
C PHE A 114 5.42 1.17 6.60
N THR A 115 4.54 1.04 5.61
CA THR A 115 3.39 1.93 5.41
C THR A 115 2.22 1.65 6.36
N LEU A 116 2.15 0.46 6.97
CA LEU A 116 1.06 0.06 7.88
C LEU A 116 0.67 1.11 8.94
N PRO A 117 1.61 1.80 9.64
CA PRO A 117 1.23 2.79 10.64
C PRO A 117 0.36 3.92 10.09
N PHE A 118 0.55 4.33 8.84
CA PHE A 118 -0.26 5.39 8.21
C PHE A 118 -1.68 4.91 7.90
N PHE A 119 -1.83 3.73 7.31
CA PHE A 119 -3.16 3.15 7.08
C PHE A 119 -3.90 2.82 8.37
N LEU A 120 -3.19 2.36 9.39
CA LEU A 120 -3.80 2.11 10.70
C LEU A 120 -4.22 3.44 11.36
N ALA A 121 -3.40 4.48 11.26
CA ALA A 121 -3.74 5.82 11.73
C ALA A 121 -4.97 6.37 11.00
N GLU A 122 -5.06 6.20 9.68
CA GLU A 122 -6.25 6.54 8.88
C GLU A 122 -7.49 5.85 9.45
N VAL A 123 -7.46 4.51 9.56
CA VAL A 123 -8.61 3.71 10.04
C VAL A 123 -9.03 4.02 11.47
N ARG A 124 -8.11 4.58 12.25
CA ARG A 124 -8.34 4.99 13.64
C ARG A 124 -8.74 6.47 13.76
N GLY A 125 -9.04 7.14 12.65
CA GLY A 125 -9.46 8.54 12.62
C GLY A 125 -8.35 9.50 13.05
N LYS A 126 -7.08 9.13 12.85
CA LYS A 126 -5.91 9.97 13.14
C LYS A 126 -5.37 10.68 11.89
N SER A 127 -5.89 10.35 10.70
CA SER A 127 -5.60 11.12 9.48
C SER A 127 -6.42 12.41 9.44
N PHE A 128 -5.87 13.46 8.84
CA PHE A 128 -6.61 14.70 8.53
C PHE A 128 -7.36 14.64 7.18
N LEU A 129 -7.62 13.43 6.68
CA LEU A 129 -8.35 13.22 5.43
C LEU A 129 -9.84 13.50 5.64
N TYR A 130 -10.43 14.23 4.71
CA TYR A 130 -11.88 14.42 4.60
C TYR A 130 -12.42 13.59 3.42
N THR A 131 -13.62 13.04 3.57
CA THR A 131 -14.21 12.11 2.58
C THR A 131 -15.22 12.78 1.63
N ARG A 132 -15.63 14.02 1.94
CA ARG A 132 -16.69 14.74 1.23
C ARG A 132 -16.16 16.07 0.69
N VAL A 133 -16.32 16.28 -0.61
CA VAL A 133 -15.85 17.51 -1.28
C VAL A 133 -16.60 18.74 -0.76
N GLU A 134 -17.83 18.56 -0.32
CA GLU A 134 -18.72 19.60 0.18
C GLU A 134 -18.21 20.27 1.46
N GLU A 135 -17.31 19.64 2.21
CA GLU A 135 -16.76 20.16 3.47
C GLU A 135 -15.92 21.43 3.26
N TYR A 136 -15.19 21.50 2.15
CA TYR A 136 -14.32 22.63 1.80
C TYR A 136 -14.59 23.23 0.40
N GLY A 137 -15.45 22.58 -0.39
CA GLY A 137 -15.85 23.01 -1.72
C GLY A 137 -14.89 22.61 -2.84
N ARG A 138 -15.40 22.67 -4.07
CA ARG A 138 -14.68 22.24 -5.29
C ARG A 138 -13.45 23.09 -5.61
N ALA A 139 -13.47 24.36 -5.23
CA ALA A 139 -12.33 25.25 -5.41
C ALA A 139 -11.15 24.80 -4.54
N TRP A 140 -11.42 24.49 -3.27
CA TRP A 140 -10.40 23.93 -2.38
C TRP A 140 -9.89 22.60 -2.88
N LEU A 141 -10.75 21.69 -3.37
CA LEU A 141 -10.31 20.43 -3.98
C LEU A 141 -9.27 20.65 -5.10
N GLY A 142 -9.50 21.65 -5.97
CA GLY A 142 -8.53 22.01 -7.01
C GLY A 142 -7.23 22.54 -6.44
N ILE A 143 -7.31 23.47 -5.48
CA ILE A 143 -6.13 24.08 -4.83
C ILE A 143 -5.31 23.03 -4.07
N SER A 144 -5.97 22.22 -3.24
CA SER A 144 -5.32 21.18 -2.44
C SER A 144 -4.68 20.11 -3.31
N THR A 145 -5.27 19.78 -4.47
CA THR A 145 -4.64 18.87 -5.46
C THR A 145 -3.34 19.46 -6.00
N VAL A 146 -3.32 20.74 -6.39
CA VAL A 146 -2.11 21.39 -6.90
C VAL A 146 -1.06 21.51 -5.79
N LEU A 147 -1.46 21.90 -4.58
CA LEU A 147 -0.57 21.97 -3.42
C LEU A 147 0.01 20.59 -3.08
N PHE A 148 -0.81 19.53 -3.14
CA PHE A 148 -0.38 18.16 -2.97
C PHE A 148 0.69 17.78 -4.01
N MET A 149 0.46 18.06 -5.30
CA MET A 149 1.47 17.79 -6.33
C MET A 149 2.79 18.52 -6.07
N ILE A 150 2.75 19.82 -5.77
CA ILE A 150 3.95 20.61 -5.46
C ILE A 150 4.69 20.05 -4.24
N TRP A 151 3.95 19.72 -3.18
CA TRP A 151 4.49 19.17 -1.94
C TRP A 151 5.21 17.83 -2.19
N ASN A 152 4.56 16.94 -2.94
CA ASN A 152 5.12 15.63 -3.27
C ASN A 152 6.39 15.77 -4.09
N ASP A 153 6.37 16.54 -5.18
CA ASP A 153 7.53 16.73 -6.04
C ASP A 153 8.71 17.35 -5.27
N PHE A 154 8.43 18.34 -4.42
CA PHE A 154 9.43 18.97 -3.58
C PHE A 154 10.07 17.98 -2.61
N LEU A 155 9.28 17.22 -1.85
CA LEU A 155 9.83 16.29 -0.86
C LEU A 155 10.53 15.10 -1.50
N ILE A 156 9.96 14.52 -2.57
CA ILE A 156 10.58 13.41 -3.28
C ILE A 156 11.94 13.83 -3.83
N TYR A 157 12.06 15.04 -4.39
CA TYR A 157 13.35 15.58 -4.83
C TYR A 157 14.39 15.58 -3.70
N TRP A 158 14.03 16.09 -2.52
CA TRP A 158 14.96 16.16 -1.40
C TRP A 158 15.29 14.78 -0.83
N ILE A 159 14.30 13.91 -0.71
CA ILE A 159 14.49 12.52 -0.27
C ILE A 159 15.45 11.79 -1.22
N HIS A 160 15.19 11.86 -2.52
CA HIS A 160 16.04 11.25 -3.54
C HIS A 160 17.46 11.85 -3.51
N ARG A 161 17.59 13.17 -3.32
CA ARG A 161 18.89 13.81 -3.15
C ARG A 161 19.64 13.30 -1.91
N LEU A 162 18.95 13.08 -0.80
CA LEU A 162 19.52 12.50 0.42
C LEU A 162 19.90 11.02 0.23
N GLU A 163 19.12 10.27 -0.53
CA GLU A 163 19.43 8.87 -0.87
C GLU A 163 20.69 8.74 -1.73
N HIS A 164 20.98 9.76 -2.53
CA HIS A 164 22.24 9.89 -3.25
C HIS A 164 23.44 10.32 -2.38
N HIS A 165 23.22 10.70 -1.12
CA HIS A 165 24.33 11.01 -0.22
C HIS A 165 25.22 9.77 -0.02
N PRO A 166 26.56 9.89 -0.02
CA PRO A 166 27.48 8.74 -0.01
C PRO A 166 27.26 7.74 1.13
N SER A 167 26.81 8.21 2.30
CA SER A 167 26.51 7.35 3.46
C SER A 167 25.25 6.49 3.28
N VAL A 168 24.32 6.89 2.42
CA VAL A 168 23.04 6.20 2.17
C VAL A 168 23.10 5.41 0.87
N TYR A 169 23.63 6.05 -0.18
CA TYR A 169 23.61 5.55 -1.55
C TYR A 169 24.11 4.12 -1.68
N LYS A 170 25.30 3.82 -1.11
CA LYS A 170 25.95 2.52 -1.27
C LYS A 170 25.08 1.35 -0.79
N TYR A 171 24.27 1.57 0.24
CA TYR A 171 23.53 0.51 0.93
C TYR A 171 22.07 0.45 0.49
N ILE A 172 21.44 1.60 0.26
CA ILE A 172 19.99 1.71 0.07
C ILE A 172 19.64 2.01 -1.38
N HIS A 173 20.28 3.01 -2.00
CA HIS A 173 19.83 3.52 -3.30
C HIS A 173 20.57 2.92 -4.52
N LYS A 174 21.82 2.47 -4.34
CA LYS A 174 22.62 1.82 -5.39
C LYS A 174 21.94 0.59 -6.01
N PRO A 175 21.22 -0.28 -5.25
CA PRO A 175 20.46 -1.38 -5.84
C PRO A 175 19.41 -0.95 -6.86
N HIS A 176 18.80 0.23 -6.71
CA HIS A 176 17.87 0.79 -7.70
C HIS A 176 18.63 1.30 -8.93
N HIS A 177 19.74 2.01 -8.73
CA HIS A 177 20.57 2.55 -9.82
C HIS A 177 21.29 1.50 -10.70
N LYS A 178 21.20 0.21 -10.37
CA LYS A 178 21.74 -0.85 -11.24
C LYS A 178 20.94 -1.02 -12.53
N TRP A 179 19.68 -0.57 -12.56
CA TRP A 179 18.79 -0.66 -13.72
C TRP A 179 19.00 0.54 -14.65
N ILE A 180 20.11 0.56 -15.40
CA ILE A 180 20.47 1.71 -16.24
C ILE A 180 19.48 1.92 -17.39
N ILE A 181 18.94 0.82 -17.94
CA ILE A 181 17.90 0.81 -18.96
C ILE A 181 16.68 0.12 -18.35
N PRO A 182 15.97 0.76 -17.40
CA PRO A 182 14.92 0.10 -16.64
C PRO A 182 13.74 -0.25 -17.54
N THR A 183 13.18 -1.44 -17.38
CA THR A 183 11.87 -1.74 -17.96
C THR A 183 10.75 -1.34 -16.98
N PRO A 184 9.48 -1.27 -17.40
CA PRO A 184 8.36 -1.06 -16.49
C PRO A 184 8.28 -2.05 -15.32
N TRP A 185 8.93 -3.20 -15.40
CA TRP A 185 9.01 -4.15 -14.29
C TRP A 185 9.93 -3.68 -13.16
N ALA A 186 10.81 -2.70 -13.42
CA ALA A 186 11.66 -2.06 -12.42
C ALA A 186 10.93 -1.04 -11.54
N ALA A 187 9.63 -0.78 -11.80
CA ALA A 187 8.87 0.28 -11.13
C ALA A 187 8.86 0.21 -9.60
N LEU A 188 9.07 -0.98 -9.01
CA LEU A 188 9.19 -1.18 -7.57
C LEU A 188 10.48 -1.91 -7.18
N ALA A 189 11.48 -1.96 -8.08
CA ALA A 189 12.71 -2.71 -7.91
C ALA A 189 13.76 -1.95 -7.07
N PHE A 190 13.33 -1.50 -5.89
CA PHE A 190 14.11 -0.74 -4.92
C PHE A 190 14.64 -1.62 -3.78
N HIS A 191 15.54 -1.05 -2.97
CA HIS A 191 15.64 -1.49 -1.58
C HIS A 191 14.34 -1.11 -0.84
N PRO A 192 13.79 -1.93 0.06
CA PRO A 192 12.52 -1.59 0.72
C PRO A 192 12.49 -0.24 1.41
N LEU A 193 13.59 0.13 2.08
CA LEU A 193 13.70 1.43 2.75
C LEU A 193 13.74 2.60 1.77
N ASP A 194 14.34 2.42 0.58
CA ASP A 194 14.35 3.42 -0.49
C ASP A 194 12.91 3.69 -0.96
N GLY A 195 12.22 2.63 -1.39
CA GLY A 195 10.83 2.74 -1.83
C GLY A 195 9.89 3.27 -0.74
N TYR A 196 10.07 2.88 0.53
CA TYR A 196 9.27 3.40 1.63
C TYR A 196 9.51 4.90 1.86
N VAL A 197 10.77 5.34 1.99
CA VAL A 197 11.07 6.74 2.30
C VAL A 197 10.64 7.65 1.15
N GLN A 198 10.87 7.25 -0.11
CA GLN A 198 10.34 7.97 -1.26
C GLN A 198 8.80 8.03 -1.29
N SER A 199 8.12 7.07 -0.66
CA SER A 199 6.65 7.05 -0.60
C SER A 199 6.03 7.92 0.51
N LEU A 200 6.83 8.41 1.47
CA LEU A 200 6.34 9.19 2.62
C LEU A 200 5.54 10.45 2.24
N PRO A 201 5.91 11.21 1.19
CA PRO A 201 5.15 12.41 0.83
C PRO A 201 3.71 12.14 0.41
N TYR A 202 3.39 10.89 0.03
CA TYR A 202 2.04 10.48 -0.39
C TYR A 202 1.12 10.07 0.77
N GLN A 203 1.64 9.92 2.00
CA GLN A 203 0.90 9.36 3.14
C GLN A 203 0.11 10.39 3.94
#